data_AF-A0A6A0GV10-F1
#
_entry.id   AF-A0A6A0GV10-F1
#
_cell.length_a   1.000
_cell.length_b   1.000
_cell.length_c   1.000
_cell.angle_alpha   90.00
_cell.angle_beta   90.00
_cell.angle_gamma   90.00
#
_symmetry.space_group_name_H-M   'P 1'
#
loop_
_entity.id
_entity.type
_entity.pdbx_description
1 polymer ?
#
loop_
_entity_poly.entity_id
_entity_poly.type
_entity_poly.pdbx_seq_one_letter_code
_entity_poly.pdbx_strand_id
1 'polypeptide(L)'
;MILHPWGYTSIRHPDTETMNYMGQGMAEAIRAVNGKHYSVGSAAGILYPSAGGSDDWASSEGVLYSYTVELRDTGSTGFILPASQIKPTVVETWAAIKYMGKKIIEENPGFYSATVPQDLTQKELDVLKAIESFSLKSRPDLA
;
A
#
# COMPACT_ATOMS: atom_id res chain seq x y z
N MET A 1 -8.94 4.15 -2.71
CA MET A 1 -9.41 2.86 -2.13
C MET A 1 -8.23 1.93 -1.96
N ILE A 2 -8.26 1.00 -1.01
CA ILE A 2 -7.27 -0.08 -0.84
C ILE A 2 -8.04 -1.39 -0.97
N LEU A 3 -7.86 -2.04 -2.12
CA LEU A 3 -8.65 -3.19 -2.53
C LEU A 3 -7.81 -4.45 -2.37
N HIS A 4 -8.40 -5.51 -1.83
CA HIS A 4 -7.80 -6.84 -1.78
C HIS A 4 -8.62 -7.85 -2.58
N PRO A 5 -8.07 -9.03 -2.89
CA PRO A 5 -8.80 -10.11 -3.53
C PRO A 5 -10.02 -10.59 -2.72
N TRP A 6 -11.06 -11.15 -3.36
CA TRP A 6 -11.17 -11.36 -4.80
C TRP A 6 -11.82 -10.15 -5.51
N GLY A 7 -11.37 -9.89 -6.74
CA GLY A 7 -12.02 -9.03 -7.73
C GLY A 7 -12.97 -9.78 -8.64
N TYR A 8 -12.66 -11.03 -9.02
CA TYR A 8 -13.46 -11.77 -10.01
C TYR A 8 -14.79 -12.33 -9.48
N THR A 9 -15.00 -12.36 -8.16
CA THR A 9 -16.17 -13.00 -7.54
C THR A 9 -16.58 -12.31 -6.24
N SER A 10 -17.86 -12.43 -5.87
CA SER A 10 -18.36 -12.03 -4.55
C SER A 10 -18.07 -13.06 -3.47
N ILE A 11 -17.48 -14.21 -3.82
CA ILE A 11 -17.01 -15.19 -2.84
C ILE A 11 -15.88 -14.56 -2.04
N ARG A 12 -15.94 -14.73 -0.72
CA ARG A 12 -14.98 -14.17 0.21
C ARG A 12 -13.65 -14.95 0.16
N HIS A 13 -12.51 -14.24 0.12
CA HIS A 13 -11.19 -14.85 0.24
C HIS A 13 -11.01 -15.47 1.65
N PRO A 14 -10.40 -16.67 1.80
CA PRO A 14 -10.17 -17.28 3.12
C PRO A 14 -9.49 -16.33 4.12
N ASP A 15 -8.47 -15.60 3.66
CA ASP A 15 -7.69 -14.63 4.47
C ASP A 15 -8.26 -13.20 4.51
N THR A 16 -9.54 -13.01 4.19
CA THR A 16 -10.17 -11.67 4.13
C THR A 16 -9.98 -10.85 5.41
N GLU A 17 -10.03 -11.45 6.61
CA GLU A 17 -9.83 -10.69 7.86
C GLU A 17 -8.39 -10.17 7.98
N THR A 18 -7.41 -11.01 7.65
CA THR A 18 -5.99 -10.64 7.65
C THR A 18 -5.71 -9.51 6.65
N MET A 19 -6.25 -9.65 5.44
CA MET A 19 -6.12 -8.62 4.40
C MET A 19 -6.81 -7.30 4.79
N ASN A 20 -7.99 -7.37 5.42
CA ASN A 20 -8.67 -6.18 5.93
C ASN A 20 -7.88 -5.52 7.05
N TYR A 21 -7.35 -6.28 8.01
CA TYR A 21 -6.57 -5.72 9.11
C TYR A 21 -5.35 -4.94 8.61
N MET A 22 -4.57 -5.52 7.70
CA MET A 22 -3.43 -4.85 7.07
C MET A 22 -3.86 -3.62 6.26
N GLY A 23 -4.92 -3.74 5.44
CA GLY A 23 -5.44 -2.64 4.63
C GLY A 23 -5.98 -1.47 5.47
N GLN A 24 -6.62 -1.73 6.61
CA GLN A 24 -7.07 -0.70 7.55
C GLN A 24 -5.89 0.04 8.17
N GLY A 25 -4.80 -0.67 8.50
CA GLY A 25 -3.57 -0.05 8.96
C GLY A 25 -2.91 0.84 7.89
N MET A 26 -2.94 0.41 6.62
CA MET A 26 -2.51 1.24 5.49
C MET A 26 -3.37 2.50 5.32
N ALA A 27 -4.71 2.37 5.41
CA ALA A 27 -5.64 3.50 5.32
C ALA A 27 -5.43 4.50 6.47
N GLU A 28 -5.19 4.01 7.68
CA GLU A 28 -4.87 4.84 8.84
C GLU A 28 -3.54 5.57 8.66
N ALA A 29 -2.52 4.91 8.11
CA ALA A 29 -1.23 5.55 7.81
C ALA A 29 -1.38 6.68 6.80
N ILE A 30 -2.22 6.52 5.77
CA ILE A 30 -2.58 7.61 4.84
C ILE A 30 -3.29 8.75 5.58
N ARG A 31 -4.31 8.42 6.38
CA ARG A 31 -5.11 9.40 7.13
C ARG A 31 -4.25 10.25 8.06
N ALA A 32 -3.23 9.66 8.69
CA ALA A 32 -2.31 10.36 9.59
C ALA A 32 -1.43 11.42 8.88
N VAL A 33 -1.21 11.31 7.56
CA VAL A 33 -0.39 12.27 6.80
C VAL A 33 -1.14 13.57 6.54
N ASN A 34 -2.39 13.49 6.08
CA ASN A 34 -3.12 14.66 5.58
C ASN A 34 -4.65 14.51 5.63
N GLY A 35 -5.16 13.54 6.39
CA GLY A 35 -6.59 13.35 6.61
C GLY A 35 -7.36 12.70 5.45
N LYS A 36 -6.71 12.19 4.39
CA LYS A 36 -7.43 11.47 3.34
C LYS A 36 -7.98 10.14 3.84
N HIS A 37 -9.22 9.86 3.47
CA HIS A 37 -9.92 8.63 3.81
C HIS A 37 -9.89 7.67 2.61
N TYR A 38 -9.43 6.46 2.84
CA TYR A 38 -9.44 5.37 1.86
C TYR A 38 -10.29 4.23 2.42
N SER A 39 -11.27 3.75 1.64
CA SER A 39 -12.02 2.54 1.97
C SER A 39 -11.17 1.29 1.76
N VAL A 40 -11.45 0.25 2.53
CA VAL A 40 -10.72 -1.03 2.52
C VAL A 40 -11.72 -2.18 2.41
N GLY A 41 -11.43 -3.15 1.54
CA GLY A 41 -12.29 -4.32 1.33
C GLY A 41 -11.96 -5.05 0.04
N SER A 42 -12.74 -6.08 -0.29
CA SER A 42 -12.52 -6.80 -1.55
C SER A 42 -12.82 -5.94 -2.76
N ALA A 43 -12.07 -6.10 -3.85
CA ALA A 43 -12.29 -5.35 -5.09
C ALA A 43 -13.73 -5.54 -5.61
N ALA A 44 -14.23 -6.79 -5.62
CA ALA A 44 -15.61 -7.08 -6.02
C ALA A 44 -16.66 -6.46 -5.07
N GLY A 45 -16.34 -6.32 -3.78
CA GLY A 45 -17.25 -5.82 -2.76
C GLY A 45 -17.35 -4.30 -2.70
N ILE A 46 -16.25 -3.59 -2.98
CA ILE A 46 -16.23 -2.12 -3.00
C ILE A 46 -16.62 -1.57 -4.37
N LEU A 47 -16.16 -2.21 -5.46
CA LEU A 47 -16.40 -1.76 -6.81
C LEU A 47 -17.46 -2.63 -7.49
N TYR A 48 -17.01 -3.66 -8.20
CA TYR A 48 -17.83 -4.58 -8.95
C TYR A 48 -17.00 -5.82 -9.31
N PRO A 49 -17.63 -6.98 -9.58
CA PRO A 49 -16.90 -8.16 -10.03
C PRO A 49 -16.19 -7.94 -11.37
N SER A 50 -14.89 -8.23 -11.42
CA SER A 50 -14.03 -8.11 -12.61
C SER A 50 -12.93 -9.18 -12.59
N ALA A 51 -12.78 -9.93 -13.68
CA ALA A 51 -11.81 -11.02 -13.78
C ALA A 51 -10.48 -10.59 -14.41
N GLY A 52 -9.40 -11.31 -14.09
CA GLY A 52 -8.08 -11.10 -14.69
C GLY A 52 -7.23 -10.01 -14.02
N GLY A 53 -7.64 -9.55 -12.83
CA GLY A 53 -6.83 -8.63 -12.02
C GLY A 53 -5.50 -9.26 -11.60
N SER A 54 -4.43 -8.47 -11.62
CA SER A 54 -3.10 -8.91 -11.17
C SER A 54 -3.06 -9.25 -9.69
N ASP A 55 -3.87 -8.56 -8.90
CA ASP A 55 -4.04 -8.79 -7.47
C ASP A 55 -4.64 -10.16 -7.18
N ASP A 56 -5.70 -10.53 -7.90
CA ASP A 56 -6.31 -11.86 -7.85
C ASP A 56 -5.31 -12.94 -8.29
N TRP A 57 -4.61 -12.74 -9.42
CA TRP A 57 -3.62 -13.70 -9.87
C TRP A 57 -2.51 -13.93 -8.82
N ALA A 58 -1.93 -12.85 -8.27
CA ALA A 58 -0.89 -12.97 -7.24
C ALA A 58 -1.40 -13.71 -5.98
N SER A 59 -2.64 -13.45 -5.56
CA SER A 59 -3.25 -14.15 -4.43
C SER A 59 -3.47 -15.63 -4.72
N SER A 60 -3.82 -15.98 -5.96
CA SER A 60 -3.96 -17.39 -6.39
C SER A 60 -2.63 -18.14 -6.39
N GLU A 61 -1.50 -17.44 -6.54
CA GLU A 61 -0.13 -17.97 -6.40
C GLU A 61 0.36 -17.96 -4.93
N GLY A 62 -0.51 -17.65 -3.96
CA GLY A 62 -0.19 -17.69 -2.53
C GLY A 62 0.38 -16.40 -1.94
N VAL A 63 0.36 -15.27 -2.67
CA VAL A 63 0.77 -13.98 -2.12
C VAL A 63 -0.35 -13.41 -1.23
N LEU A 64 -0.20 -13.57 0.09
CA LEU A 64 -1.19 -13.15 1.08
C LEU A 64 -1.50 -11.63 1.04
N TYR A 65 -0.46 -10.79 0.91
CA TYR A 65 -0.61 -9.34 0.91
C TYR A 65 -0.60 -8.79 -0.51
N SER A 66 -1.67 -9.08 -1.25
CA SER A 66 -1.92 -8.59 -2.60
C SER A 66 -2.96 -7.46 -2.56
N TYR A 67 -2.62 -6.27 -3.07
CA TYR A 67 -3.49 -5.10 -3.02
C TYR A 67 -3.46 -4.26 -4.29
N THR A 68 -4.63 -3.75 -4.67
CA THR A 68 -4.79 -2.67 -5.64
C THR A 68 -5.08 -1.37 -4.89
N VAL A 69 -4.26 -0.34 -5.08
CA VAL A 69 -4.46 0.98 -4.46
C VAL A 69 -4.94 1.98 -5.50
N GLU A 70 -6.20 2.37 -5.38
CA GLU A 70 -6.80 3.44 -6.18
C GLU A 70 -6.53 4.78 -5.49
N LEU A 71 -5.73 5.64 -6.13
CA LEU A 71 -5.24 6.90 -5.58
C LEU A 71 -6.30 8.01 -5.59
N ARG A 72 -5.87 9.26 -5.43
CA ARG A 72 -6.72 10.44 -5.55
C ARG A 72 -7.17 10.65 -7.00
N ASP A 73 -8.29 11.33 -7.24
CA ASP A 73 -9.29 11.80 -6.27
C ASP A 73 -10.56 10.92 -6.29
N THR A 74 -11.67 11.42 -5.75
CA THR A 74 -12.96 10.72 -5.72
C THR A 74 -13.86 11.11 -6.90
N GLY A 75 -13.28 11.59 -8.00
CA GLY A 75 -13.99 11.90 -9.25
C GLY A 75 -14.11 13.40 -9.59
N SER A 76 -13.58 14.32 -8.79
CA SER A 76 -13.62 15.76 -9.14
C SER A 76 -12.74 16.10 -10.34
N THR A 77 -11.58 15.45 -10.46
CA THR A 77 -10.65 15.57 -11.58
C THR A 77 -10.29 14.21 -12.18
N GLY A 78 -10.50 13.13 -11.43
CA GLY A 78 -10.28 11.76 -11.89
C GLY A 78 -8.86 11.58 -12.42
N PHE A 79 -8.76 11.11 -13.67
CA PHE A 79 -7.47 10.86 -14.33
C PHE A 79 -6.64 12.13 -14.59
N ILE A 80 -7.25 13.33 -14.60
CA ILE A 80 -6.57 14.61 -14.87
C ILE A 80 -6.32 15.35 -13.55
N LEU A 81 -5.74 14.65 -12.58
CA LEU A 81 -5.40 15.20 -11.28
C LEU A 81 -4.36 16.33 -11.43
N PRO A 82 -4.55 17.51 -10.79
CA PRO A 82 -3.60 18.62 -10.92
C PRO A 82 -2.19 18.23 -10.49
N ALA A 83 -1.17 18.71 -11.20
CA ALA A 83 0.24 18.37 -10.90
C ALA A 83 0.66 18.75 -9.46
N SER A 84 0.03 19.77 -8.87
CA SER A 84 0.23 20.14 -7.46
C SER A 84 -0.19 19.05 -6.46
N GLN A 85 -1.02 18.09 -6.87
CA GLN A 85 -1.46 16.96 -6.05
C GLN A 85 -0.52 15.75 -6.13
N ILE A 86 0.45 15.72 -7.05
CA ILE A 86 1.40 14.60 -7.20
C ILE A 86 2.14 14.36 -5.88
N LYS A 87 2.81 15.39 -5.36
CA LYS A 87 3.62 15.25 -4.14
C LYS A 87 2.76 14.85 -2.92
N PRO A 88 1.62 15.51 -2.61
CA PRO A 88 0.73 15.07 -1.54
C PRO A 88 0.28 13.61 -1.66
N THR A 89 -0.04 13.15 -2.88
CA THR A 89 -0.49 11.76 -3.15
C THR A 89 0.65 10.76 -2.95
N VAL A 90 1.85 11.08 -3.40
CA VAL A 90 3.03 10.22 -3.19
C VAL A 90 3.34 10.09 -1.70
N VAL A 91 3.33 11.20 -0.96
CA VAL A 91 3.69 11.22 0.47
C VAL A 91 2.72 10.38 1.31
N GLU A 92 1.41 10.47 1.05
CA GLU A 92 0.43 9.67 1.79
C GLU A 92 0.49 8.19 1.42
N THR A 93 0.62 7.87 0.13
CA THR A 93 0.69 6.48 -0.36
C THR A 93 1.96 5.80 0.15
N TRP A 94 3.06 6.54 0.23
CA TRP A 94 4.30 6.02 0.79
C TRP A 94 4.18 5.66 2.27
N ALA A 95 3.34 6.36 3.04
CA ALA A 95 3.08 5.99 4.43
C ALA A 95 2.39 4.62 4.54
N ALA A 96 1.41 4.33 3.66
CA ALA A 96 0.78 3.01 3.57
C ALA A 96 1.77 1.91 3.18
N ILE A 97 2.61 2.14 2.17
CA ILE A 97 3.62 1.17 1.73
C ILE A 97 4.61 0.85 2.86
N LYS A 98 5.10 1.88 3.56
CA LYS A 98 6.00 1.68 4.72
C LYS A 98 5.33 0.92 5.85
N TYR A 99 4.05 1.19 6.13
CA TYR A 99 3.29 0.47 7.13
C TYR A 99 3.21 -1.02 6.80
N MET A 100 2.79 -1.35 5.57
CA MET A 100 2.67 -2.74 5.12
C MET A 100 4.02 -3.46 5.14
N GLY A 101 5.08 -2.82 4.59
CA GLY A 101 6.42 -3.37 4.61
C GLY A 101 6.90 -3.67 6.03
N LYS A 102 6.74 -2.73 6.97
CA LYS A 102 7.10 -2.95 8.38
C LYS A 102 6.33 -4.12 9.00
N LYS A 103 5.02 -4.25 8.73
CA LYS A 103 4.20 -5.33 9.27
C LYS A 103 4.61 -6.71 8.74
N ILE A 104 4.89 -6.81 7.44
CA ILE A 104 5.39 -8.05 6.82
C ILE A 104 6.68 -8.51 7.49
N ILE A 105 7.59 -7.59 7.82
CA ILE A 105 8.85 -7.88 8.51
C ILE A 105 8.60 -8.39 9.93
N GLU A 106 7.71 -7.71 10.67
CA GLU A 106 7.35 -8.10 12.04
C GLU A 106 6.73 -9.51 12.10
N GLU A 107 5.93 -9.86 11.10
CA GLU A 107 5.31 -11.19 10.98
C GLU A 107 6.29 -12.27 10.50
N ASN A 108 7.34 -11.90 9.78
CA ASN A 108 8.32 -12.81 9.18
C ASN A 108 9.76 -12.44 9.55
N PRO A 109 10.12 -12.43 10.85
CA PRO A 109 11.42 -11.93 11.31
C PRO A 109 12.63 -12.71 10.73
N GLY A 110 12.44 -13.98 10.35
CA GLY A 110 13.47 -14.82 9.74
C GLY A 110 13.69 -14.63 8.23
N PHE A 111 12.77 -13.94 7.53
CA PHE A 111 12.90 -13.71 6.09
C PHE A 111 13.88 -12.56 5.79
N TYR A 112 13.99 -11.58 6.71
CA TYR A 112 14.91 -10.45 6.57
C TYR A 112 16.39 -10.84 6.75
N SER A 113 16.70 -11.84 7.58
CA SER A 113 18.07 -12.33 7.73
C SER A 113 18.53 -13.23 6.59
N ALA A 114 17.60 -13.85 5.85
CA ALA A 114 17.90 -14.82 4.80
C ALA A 114 17.91 -14.24 3.37
N THR A 115 17.25 -13.11 3.12
CA THR A 115 16.96 -12.63 1.75
C THR A 115 17.41 -11.19 1.47
N VAL A 116 17.78 -10.42 2.50
CA VAL A 116 18.56 -9.19 2.28
C VAL A 116 19.97 -9.64 1.94
N PRO A 117 20.50 -9.31 0.74
CA PRO A 117 21.89 -9.58 0.42
C PRO A 117 22.76 -9.01 1.55
N GLN A 118 23.55 -9.84 2.23
CA GLN A 118 24.46 -9.36 3.28
C GLN A 118 25.55 -8.42 2.70
N ASP A 119 25.61 -8.32 1.37
CA ASP A 119 26.48 -7.52 0.53
C ASP A 119 25.76 -6.36 -0.17
N LEU A 120 24.66 -5.84 0.40
CA LEU A 120 24.02 -4.62 -0.13
C LEU A 120 25.06 -3.55 -0.44
N THR A 121 25.00 -3.04 -1.67
CA THR A 121 25.87 -1.95 -2.09
C THR A 121 25.56 -0.71 -1.27
N GLN A 122 26.54 0.19 -1.12
CA GLN A 122 26.35 1.45 -0.40
C GLN A 122 25.13 2.23 -0.91
N LYS A 123 24.86 2.15 -2.22
CA LYS A 123 23.70 2.79 -2.86
C LYS A 123 22.36 2.21 -2.38
N GLU A 124 22.28 0.90 -2.17
CA GLU A 124 21.05 0.25 -1.68
C GLU A 124 20.84 0.55 -0.18
N LEU A 125 21.93 0.58 0.59
CA LEU A 125 21.89 1.04 1.99
C LEU A 125 21.48 2.51 2.09
N ASP A 126 21.93 3.36 1.18
CA ASP A 126 21.57 4.77 1.13
C ASP A 126 20.10 4.97 0.74
N VAL A 127 19.57 4.13 -0.15
CA VAL A 127 18.12 4.11 -0.46
C VAL A 127 17.31 3.69 0.77
N LEU A 128 17.70 2.64 1.49
CA LEU A 128 17.02 2.21 2.71
C LEU A 128 17.06 3.30 3.80
N LYS A 129 18.22 3.93 4.01
CA LYS A 129 18.35 5.07 4.94
C LYS A 129 17.57 6.29 4.47
N ALA A 130 17.47 6.55 3.17
CA ALA A 130 16.64 7.63 2.63
C ALA A 130 15.14 7.36 2.88
N ILE A 131 14.71 6.10 2.77
CA ILE A 131 13.34 5.67 3.06
C ILE A 131 13.00 5.82 4.56
N GLU A 132 13.94 5.47 5.45
CA GLU A 132 13.80 5.62 6.89
C GLU A 132 13.85 7.09 7.34
N SER A 133 14.73 7.89 6.74
CA SER A 133 14.88 9.32 7.01
C SER A 133 13.79 10.18 6.36
N PHE A 134 12.99 9.64 5.44
CA PHE A 134 11.72 10.20 4.98
C PHE A 134 10.62 10.09 6.06
N SER A 135 10.98 10.40 7.30
CA SER A 135 10.09 10.76 8.39
C SER A 135 9.71 12.24 8.18
N LEU A 136 8.41 12.54 8.23
CA LEU A 136 7.78 13.79 7.78
C LEU A 136 8.20 15.08 8.53
N LYS A 137 9.26 15.06 9.35
CA LYS A 137 9.65 16.19 10.21
C LYS A 137 10.73 17.12 9.63
N SER A 138 11.24 16.89 8.42
CA SER A 138 12.50 17.52 7.97
C SER A 138 12.45 18.37 6.67
N ARG A 139 11.27 18.74 6.14
CA ARG A 139 11.18 19.61 4.95
C ARG A 139 10.22 20.79 5.13
N PRO A 140 10.67 21.89 5.78
CA PRO A 140 9.88 23.12 5.96
C PRO A 140 9.72 23.96 4.68
N ASP A 141 10.30 23.55 3.54
CA ASP A 141 10.32 24.30 2.28
C ASP A 141 9.10 24.06 1.37
N LEU A 142 8.14 23.22 1.79
CA LEU A 142 7.05 22.76 0.92
C LEU A 142 5.67 22.83 1.60
N ALA A 143 5.47 23.84 2.44
CA ALA A 143 4.16 24.30 2.91
C ALA A 143 3.69 25.50 2.08
#